data_AF-A0A354IZ52-F1
#
_entry.id   AF-A0A354IZ52-F1
#
_cell.length_a   1.000
_cell.length_b   1.000
_cell.length_c   1.000
_cell.angle_alpha   90.00
_cell.angle_beta   90.00
_cell.angle_gamma   90.00
#
_symmetry.space_group_name_H-M   'P 1'
#
loop_
_entity.id
_entity.type
_entity.pdbx_description
1 polymer ?
#
loop_
_entity_poly.entity_id
_entity_poly.type
_entity_poly.pdbx_seq_one_letter_code
_entity_poly.pdbx_strand_id
1 'polypeptide(L)'
;YSGGNRAQPAQGGAVRYDAAGQPLGAGGREFSREYGWDAHGRLLSVGQDGAPLASYRYNHRGERIAKAAGKLQRHYLYRDRRIAAELDADGKLLRQYLYLGDMPVEVIDTAGGTDLADGERSAVGQALADIGTALAHLFGRAERLGYLHHNHLGAPEVVSDAAGKPVWQASYTPYGKLVPATGLAGGFEMNLRLPGQYEDGETGLYYNDHRYYDPRQGRYLSPDPLGLRAGINTYAYVAGNPLKYVDPSGLILFAFDGTGNSDPAPSGDSISNVRKFYQAYDVVNNGPRFYITGIGTTNEDMPIKGNMLNGDGFDERVALGFSFLDRFVDSDSGTTTVEIDVVGFSRGAAEARVWMNLLVGRLQDGKYTSAGGKSRCLSLRFEGLWDTVPHLGYLNGSESNYDFSVPGQVKFAAHAVALNEHRGGLANFNGRSILQTPASPNGGNRIEMGFIGSHADVGGGYGTGDLSDVALMWMIKQAKDQGIKFQDSVIVESGWTTVTNPILHDKSGNKIDPGNAPNYGDRNFIYGDGTKVKQTEAIIGNNTAWTKDFVSYYQMWCGTRGAPVVGLVDMQKYSDWLRGQGVNIDYTVPSNPHPCN
;
A
#
# COMPACT_ATOMS: atom_id res chain seq x y z
N TYR A 1 14.45 34.02 1.92
CA TYR A 1 15.01 32.65 1.78
C TYR A 1 16.18 32.73 0.79
N SER A 2 17.28 32.02 1.05
CA SER A 2 18.43 31.99 0.12
C SER A 2 18.16 30.99 -1.01
N GLY A 3 19.05 30.94 -2.01
CA GLY A 3 18.96 30.11 -3.23
C GLY A 3 18.95 28.57 -3.05
N GLY A 4 18.46 28.07 -1.91
CA GLY A 4 18.24 26.66 -1.62
C GLY A 4 17.08 26.41 -0.63
N ASN A 5 16.09 27.32 -0.57
CA ASN A 5 14.89 27.22 0.28
C ASN A 5 15.12 27.17 1.81
N ARG A 6 16.36 27.30 2.27
CA ARG A 6 16.75 27.41 3.69
C ARG A 6 16.24 28.71 4.28
N ALA A 7 15.80 28.65 5.54
CA ALA A 7 15.37 29.82 6.29
C ALA A 7 16.50 30.86 6.31
N GLN A 8 16.19 32.08 5.86
CA GLN A 8 17.09 33.21 5.97
C GLN A 8 16.75 34.01 7.22
N PRO A 9 17.75 34.64 7.86
CA PRO A 9 17.50 35.45 9.05
C PRO A 9 16.58 36.63 8.70
N ALA A 10 15.49 36.76 9.44
CA ALA A 10 14.65 37.94 9.44
C ALA A 10 15.20 38.94 10.46
N GLN A 11 16.33 39.60 10.16
CA GLN A 11 17.04 40.52 11.07
C GLN A 11 17.08 40.00 12.52
N GLY A 12 17.89 38.96 12.72
CA GLY A 12 18.06 38.16 13.94
C GLY A 12 18.69 36.82 13.51
N GLY A 13 19.77 36.41 14.17
CA GLY A 13 20.71 35.29 13.87
C GLY A 13 20.42 34.30 12.72
N ALA A 14 21.43 34.00 11.91
CA ALA A 14 21.35 33.00 10.84
C ALA A 14 20.93 31.60 11.35
N VAL A 15 20.01 30.94 10.65
CA VAL A 15 19.64 29.55 10.93
C VAL A 15 20.81 28.64 10.54
N ARG A 16 21.30 27.88 11.51
CA ARG A 16 22.41 26.93 11.32
C ARG A 16 21.84 25.58 10.95
N TYR A 17 22.51 24.87 10.05
CA TYR A 17 22.14 23.54 9.60
C TYR A 17 23.32 22.59 9.69
N ASP A 18 23.06 21.29 9.88
CA ASP A 18 24.06 20.24 9.67
C ASP A 18 24.21 19.90 8.17
N ALA A 19 25.06 18.91 7.87
CA ALA A 19 25.31 18.45 6.50
C ALA A 19 24.07 17.78 5.84
N ALA A 20 23.15 17.22 6.64
CA ALA A 20 21.91 16.62 6.17
C ALA A 20 20.80 17.66 5.97
N GLY A 21 21.04 18.93 6.32
CA GLY A 21 20.06 20.01 6.23
C GLY A 21 19.12 20.08 7.42
N GLN A 22 19.44 19.41 8.53
CA GLN A 22 18.70 19.55 9.79
C GLN A 22 19.06 20.87 10.46
N PRO A 23 18.10 21.69 10.92
CA PRO A 23 18.42 22.92 11.62
C PRO A 23 19.05 22.60 12.98
N LEU A 24 20.20 23.17 13.30
CA LEU A 24 20.87 23.05 14.60
C LEU A 24 20.46 24.18 15.55
N GLY A 25 20.02 25.30 14.99
CA GLY A 25 19.45 26.40 15.75
C GLY A 25 18.93 27.52 14.85
N ALA A 26 17.91 28.23 15.33
CA ALA A 26 17.28 29.33 14.63
C ALA A 26 17.17 30.55 15.55
N GLY A 27 17.72 31.69 15.12
CA GLY A 27 17.52 32.97 15.81
C GLY A 27 16.14 33.55 15.45
N GLY A 28 15.27 33.71 16.45
CA GLY A 28 14.00 34.43 16.31
C GLY A 28 14.11 35.88 16.81
N ARG A 29 13.10 36.70 16.50
CA ARG A 29 12.95 38.05 17.09
C ARG A 29 12.60 38.02 18.57
N GLU A 30 12.03 36.92 19.04
CA GLU A 30 11.46 36.77 20.39
C GLU A 30 12.29 35.81 21.27
N PHE A 31 12.85 34.75 20.69
CA PHE A 31 13.74 33.78 21.35
C PHE A 31 14.61 33.03 20.32
N SER A 32 15.74 32.46 20.74
CA SER A 32 16.48 31.46 19.95
C SER A 32 15.94 30.06 20.20
N ARG A 33 15.94 29.22 19.16
CA ARG A 33 15.67 27.78 19.26
C ARG A 33 16.97 27.02 18.99
N GLU A 34 17.22 25.99 19.78
CA GLU A 34 18.27 25.00 19.53
C GLU A 34 17.65 23.63 19.26
N TYR A 35 18.24 22.82 18.38
CA TYR A 35 17.72 21.50 18.02
C TYR A 35 18.82 20.45 18.02
N GLY A 36 18.54 19.31 18.66
CA GLY A 36 19.40 18.12 18.65
C GLY A 36 18.76 17.02 17.84
N TRP A 37 19.54 16.33 17.01
CA TRP A 37 19.09 15.29 16.09
C TRP A 37 19.89 14.01 16.29
N ASP A 38 19.28 12.86 15.99
CA ASP A 38 20.00 11.60 15.92
C ASP A 38 20.58 11.33 14.52
N ALA A 39 21.33 10.23 14.39
CA ALA A 39 21.96 9.85 13.12
C ALA A 39 20.95 9.50 12.01
N HIS A 40 19.68 9.26 12.33
CA HIS A 40 18.61 9.00 11.37
C HIS A 40 17.81 10.27 11.02
N GLY A 41 18.22 11.44 11.53
CA GLY A 41 17.53 12.71 11.27
C GLY A 41 16.24 12.89 12.07
N ARG A 42 16.07 12.19 13.21
CA ARG A 42 14.94 12.36 14.13
C ARG A 42 15.30 13.37 15.22
N LEU A 43 14.36 14.23 15.58
CA LEU A 43 14.59 15.29 16.57
C LEU A 43 14.65 14.71 17.99
N LEU A 44 15.81 14.81 18.63
CA LEU A 44 16.03 14.33 20.00
C LEU A 44 15.72 15.38 21.06
N SER A 45 15.95 16.66 20.77
CA SER A 45 15.79 17.72 21.75
C SER A 45 15.51 19.08 21.11
N VAL A 46 14.76 19.91 21.84
CA VAL A 46 14.55 21.33 21.54
C VAL A 46 15.00 22.15 22.75
N GLY A 47 15.78 23.19 22.50
CA GLY A 47 16.15 24.22 23.46
C GLY A 47 15.54 25.57 23.10
N GLN A 48 15.46 26.46 24.10
CA GLN A 48 15.15 27.86 23.93
C GLN A 48 16.09 28.72 24.77
N ASP A 49 16.74 29.71 24.14
CA ASP A 49 17.64 30.66 24.82
C ASP A 49 18.68 29.96 25.72
N GLY A 50 19.17 28.80 25.30
CA GLY A 50 20.13 27.98 26.04
C GLY A 50 19.54 27.08 27.14
N ALA A 51 18.22 27.13 27.37
CA ALA A 51 17.52 26.25 28.30
C ALA A 51 16.87 25.05 27.57
N PRO A 52 16.89 23.83 28.13
CA PRO A 52 16.20 22.68 27.55
C PRO A 52 14.69 22.87 27.62
N LEU A 53 14.00 22.68 26.49
CA LEU A 53 12.56 22.85 26.37
C LEU A 53 11.83 21.51 26.27
N ALA A 54 12.31 20.61 25.42
CA ALA A 54 11.76 19.27 25.25
C ALA A 54 12.83 18.26 24.82
N SER A 55 12.61 16.98 25.14
CA SER A 55 13.38 15.86 24.59
C SER A 55 12.48 14.68 24.25
N TYR A 56 12.91 13.87 23.28
CA TYR A 56 12.08 12.83 22.66
C TYR A 56 12.83 11.51 22.54
N ARG A 57 12.09 10.40 22.58
CA ARG A 57 12.60 9.04 22.36
C ARG A 57 11.76 8.30 21.33
N TYR A 58 12.41 7.43 20.57
CA TYR A 58 11.83 6.73 19.43
C TYR A 58 12.05 5.22 19.52
N ASN A 59 11.13 4.44 18.96
CA ASN A 59 11.34 3.01 18.76
C ASN A 59 12.07 2.71 17.44
N HIS A 60 12.25 1.43 17.13
CA HIS A 60 12.93 0.96 15.92
C HIS A 60 12.18 1.30 14.62
N ARG A 61 10.88 1.61 14.68
CA ARG A 61 10.05 2.00 13.53
C ARG A 61 10.07 3.51 13.26
N GLY A 62 10.74 4.28 14.11
CA GLY A 62 10.76 5.74 14.02
C GLY A 62 9.62 6.44 14.73
N GLU A 63 8.74 5.72 15.43
CA GLU A 63 7.61 6.29 16.16
C GLU A 63 8.09 6.88 17.49
N ARG A 64 7.59 8.08 17.85
CA ARG A 64 7.92 8.76 19.11
C ARG A 64 7.21 8.11 20.29
N ILE A 65 7.93 7.29 21.03
CA ILE A 65 7.39 6.56 22.20
C ILE A 65 7.45 7.35 23.51
N ALA A 66 8.21 8.45 23.57
CA ALA A 66 8.24 9.29 24.77
C ALA A 66 8.58 10.75 24.48
N LYS A 67 8.07 11.65 25.33
CA LYS A 67 8.52 13.04 25.42
C LYS A 67 8.68 13.50 26.87
N ALA A 68 9.62 14.42 27.08
CA ALA A 68 9.92 15.03 28.36
C ALA A 68 10.08 16.54 28.21
N ALA A 69 9.38 17.33 29.02
CA ALA A 69 9.44 18.80 29.01
C ALA A 69 9.20 19.39 30.42
N GLY A 70 10.24 19.91 31.07
CA GLY A 70 10.15 20.35 32.47
C GLY A 70 9.70 19.21 33.39
N LYS A 71 8.51 19.34 34.00
CA LYS A 71 7.88 18.28 34.82
C LYS A 71 7.00 17.32 34.00
N LEU A 72 6.69 17.64 32.75
CA LEU A 72 5.90 16.78 31.88
C LEU A 72 6.73 15.59 31.43
N GLN A 73 6.20 14.39 31.65
CA GLN A 73 6.70 13.14 31.10
C GLN A 73 5.52 12.42 30.49
N ARG A 74 5.69 11.94 29.26
CA ARG A 74 4.62 11.27 28.54
C ARG A 74 5.16 10.14 27.69
N HIS A 75 4.47 9.01 27.73
CA HIS A 75 4.71 7.89 26.83
C HIS A 75 3.55 7.71 25.86
N TYR A 76 3.85 7.13 24.70
CA TYR A 76 2.88 6.91 23.63
C TYR A 76 2.86 5.45 23.24
N LEU A 77 1.65 4.88 23.14
CA LEU A 77 1.42 3.57 22.57
C LEU A 77 0.86 3.74 21.16
N TYR A 78 1.31 2.88 20.26
CA TYR A 78 0.90 2.90 18.87
C TYR A 78 0.16 1.62 18.49
N ARG A 79 -0.88 1.76 17.66
CA ARG A 79 -1.55 0.67 16.95
C ARG A 79 -1.66 1.10 15.49
N ASP A 80 -1.18 0.26 14.57
CA ASP A 80 -1.20 0.55 13.13
C ASP A 80 -0.60 1.94 12.77
N ARG A 81 0.53 2.28 13.42
CA ARG A 81 1.24 3.57 13.32
C ARG A 81 0.45 4.82 13.75
N ARG A 82 -0.65 4.63 14.47
CA ARG A 82 -1.45 5.72 15.07
C ARG A 82 -1.31 5.69 16.57
N ILE A 83 -1.35 6.86 17.19
CA ILE A 83 -1.32 6.96 18.66
C ILE A 83 -2.61 6.32 19.18
N ALA A 84 -2.48 5.17 19.82
CA ALA A 84 -3.58 4.47 20.44
C ALA A 84 -3.83 4.98 21.86
N ALA A 85 -2.77 5.36 22.57
CA ALA A 85 -2.87 5.87 23.93
C ALA A 85 -1.70 6.78 24.34
N GLU A 86 -1.96 7.60 25.35
CA GLU A 86 -0.96 8.38 26.10
C GLU A 86 -0.88 7.89 27.54
N LEU A 87 0.35 7.78 28.05
CA LEU A 87 0.63 7.38 29.43
C LEU A 87 1.44 8.45 30.17
N ASP A 88 1.34 8.49 31.49
CA ASP A 88 2.19 9.31 32.35
C ASP A 88 3.58 8.68 32.57
N ALA A 89 4.43 9.32 33.39
CA ALA A 89 5.79 8.89 33.69
C ALA A 89 5.89 7.46 34.28
N ASP A 90 4.85 7.04 34.99
CA ASP A 90 4.78 5.75 35.69
C ASP A 90 4.10 4.68 34.80
N GLY A 91 3.75 5.02 33.56
CA GLY A 91 3.09 4.13 32.60
C GLY A 91 1.58 4.04 32.78
N LYS A 92 0.97 4.93 33.57
CA LYS A 92 -0.48 4.95 33.76
C LYS A 92 -1.19 5.60 32.60
N LEU A 93 -2.27 4.98 32.16
CA LEU A 93 -3.10 5.43 31.08
C LEU A 93 -3.76 6.77 31.39
N LEU A 94 -3.51 7.76 30.53
CA LEU A 94 -4.09 9.10 30.61
C LEU A 94 -5.17 9.32 29.57
N ARG A 95 -4.95 8.81 28.35
CA ARG A 95 -5.86 8.98 27.23
C ARG A 95 -5.81 7.79 26.29
N GLN A 96 -6.97 7.38 25.78
CA GLN A 96 -7.10 6.46 24.65
C GLN A 96 -7.74 7.16 23.45
N TYR A 97 -7.38 6.69 22.26
CA TYR A 97 -7.94 7.14 20.99
C TYR A 97 -8.68 6.00 20.30
N LEU A 98 -9.94 6.24 19.93
CA LEU A 98 -10.75 5.32 19.17
C LEU A 98 -10.90 5.84 17.75
N TYR A 99 -10.65 4.96 16.78
CA TYR A 99 -10.63 5.29 15.37
C TYR A 99 -11.76 4.57 14.63
N LEU A 100 -12.39 5.26 13.68
CA LEU A 100 -13.23 4.67 12.65
C LEU A 100 -12.46 4.75 11.32
N GLY A 101 -11.90 3.63 10.89
CA GLY A 101 -10.89 3.62 9.83
C GLY A 101 -9.69 4.47 10.24
N ASP A 102 -9.46 5.57 9.51
CA ASP A 102 -8.29 6.44 9.68
C ASP A 102 -8.58 7.71 10.48
N MET A 103 -9.85 7.93 10.84
CA MET A 103 -10.30 9.11 11.55
C MET A 103 -10.49 8.80 13.04
N PRO A 104 -9.83 9.54 13.96
CA PRO A 104 -10.08 9.36 15.39
C PRO A 104 -11.46 9.96 15.71
N VAL A 105 -12.42 9.14 16.13
CA VAL A 105 -13.80 9.60 16.38
C VAL A 105 -14.08 9.88 17.85
N GLU A 106 -13.24 9.36 18.75
CA GLU A 106 -13.47 9.45 20.17
C GLU A 106 -12.16 9.37 20.96
N VAL A 107 -12.14 10.04 22.11
CA VAL A 107 -11.09 9.92 23.12
C VAL A 107 -11.68 9.62 24.49
N ILE A 108 -10.95 8.84 25.27
CA ILE A 108 -11.29 8.51 26.65
C ILE A 108 -10.17 9.04 27.53
N ASP A 109 -10.44 10.10 28.31
CA ASP A 109 -9.50 10.65 29.29
C ASP A 109 -9.69 9.97 30.65
N THR A 110 -8.61 9.54 31.28
CA THR A 110 -8.63 8.96 32.63
C THR A 110 -8.00 9.93 33.62
N ALA A 111 -8.83 10.58 34.44
CA ALA A 111 -8.37 11.55 35.43
C ALA A 111 -7.50 10.88 36.53
N GLY A 112 -6.19 11.17 36.51
CA GLY A 112 -5.24 10.71 37.53
C GLY A 112 -4.51 9.40 37.22
N GLY A 113 -4.65 8.85 36.01
CA GLY A 113 -3.95 7.66 35.56
C GLY A 113 -4.55 6.35 36.08
N THR A 114 -4.79 5.39 35.20
CA THR A 114 -5.07 3.98 35.57
C THR A 114 -3.93 3.08 35.12
N ASP A 115 -3.63 2.03 35.90
CA ASP A 115 -2.67 1.02 35.43
C ASP A 115 -3.24 0.33 34.19
N LEU A 116 -2.39 0.09 33.18
CA LEU A 116 -2.77 -0.75 32.06
C LEU A 116 -3.18 -2.12 32.61
N ALA A 117 -4.31 -2.67 32.15
CA ALA A 117 -4.77 -3.95 32.63
C ALA A 117 -3.74 -5.05 32.28
N ASP A 118 -2.95 -5.47 33.27
CA ASP A 118 -2.07 -6.63 33.14
C ASP A 118 -2.90 -7.85 32.75
N GLY A 119 -2.53 -8.48 31.64
CA GLY A 119 -3.06 -9.77 31.22
C GLY A 119 -2.87 -10.82 32.32
N GLU A 120 -3.97 -11.52 32.60
CA GLU A 120 -4.16 -12.55 33.64
C GLU A 120 -4.11 -12.06 35.10
N ARG A 121 -5.17 -11.37 35.53
CA ARG A 121 -5.50 -11.27 36.96
C ARG A 121 -6.26 -12.53 37.39
N SER A 122 -5.97 -13.04 38.58
CA SER A 122 -6.83 -14.08 39.20
C SER A 122 -8.24 -13.53 39.40
N ALA A 123 -9.26 -14.37 39.52
CA ALA A 123 -10.64 -13.92 39.74
C ALA A 123 -10.80 -12.96 40.95
N VAL A 124 -9.95 -13.13 41.98
CA VAL A 124 -9.89 -12.23 43.14
C VAL A 124 -9.20 -10.90 42.78
N GLY A 125 -8.14 -10.95 41.97
CA GLY A 125 -7.49 -9.76 41.44
C GLY A 125 -8.38 -8.94 40.50
N GLN A 126 -9.25 -9.60 39.72
CA GLN A 126 -10.29 -8.96 38.91
C GLN A 126 -11.32 -8.27 39.81
N ALA A 127 -11.85 -8.98 40.81
CA ALA A 127 -12.84 -8.41 41.73
C ALA A 127 -12.28 -7.21 42.53
N LEU A 128 -11.01 -7.23 42.93
CA LEU A 128 -10.36 -6.08 43.58
C LEU A 128 -10.12 -4.92 42.62
N ALA A 129 -9.81 -5.20 41.35
CA ALA A 129 -9.70 -4.19 40.31
C ALA A 129 -11.05 -3.53 40.04
N ASP A 130 -12.11 -4.33 39.91
CA ASP A 130 -13.47 -3.86 39.68
C ASP A 130 -14.01 -3.08 40.88
N ILE A 131 -13.69 -3.50 42.11
CA ILE A 131 -13.94 -2.72 43.32
C ILE A 131 -13.12 -1.42 43.29
N GLY A 132 -11.86 -1.46 42.86
CA GLY A 132 -11.02 -0.27 42.69
C GLY A 132 -11.61 0.72 41.68
N THR A 133 -12.10 0.24 40.54
CA THR A 133 -12.77 1.03 39.49
C THR A 133 -14.12 1.54 39.97
N ALA A 134 -14.91 0.71 40.68
CA ALA A 134 -16.18 1.12 41.28
C ALA A 134 -15.99 2.17 42.38
N LEU A 135 -14.96 2.03 43.23
CA LEU A 135 -14.56 3.03 44.21
C LEU A 135 -14.03 4.28 43.51
N ALA A 136 -13.27 4.16 42.42
CA ALA A 136 -12.82 5.30 41.61
C ALA A 136 -14.00 6.07 41.00
N HIS A 137 -15.04 5.38 40.53
CA HIS A 137 -16.31 5.99 40.10
C HIS A 137 -17.08 6.62 41.27
N LEU A 138 -17.07 6.02 42.46
CA LEU A 138 -17.73 6.55 43.67
C LEU A 138 -16.99 7.75 44.29
N PHE A 139 -15.67 7.87 44.08
CA PHE A 139 -14.81 8.96 44.58
C PHE A 139 -14.38 9.95 43.50
N GLY A 140 -15.02 9.94 42.32
CA GLY A 140 -14.93 11.01 41.33
C GLY A 140 -13.71 10.97 40.39
N ARG A 141 -13.02 9.83 40.23
CA ARG A 141 -12.12 9.61 39.08
C ARG A 141 -12.96 9.16 37.88
N ALA A 142 -13.64 10.11 37.26
CA ALA A 142 -14.48 9.84 36.09
C ALA A 142 -13.59 9.73 34.83
N GLU A 143 -13.71 8.61 34.12
CA GLU A 143 -13.36 8.59 32.70
C GLU A 143 -14.20 9.66 31.99
N ARG A 144 -13.54 10.54 31.24
CA ARG A 144 -14.19 11.60 30.49
C ARG A 144 -14.13 11.26 29.01
N LEU A 145 -15.30 10.93 28.49
CA LEU A 145 -15.52 10.68 27.07
C LEU A 145 -15.55 11.98 26.28
N GLY A 146 -14.87 12.00 25.14
CA GLY A 146 -14.86 13.13 24.21
C GLY A 146 -15.07 12.65 22.77
N TYR A 147 -16.19 13.04 22.17
CA TYR A 147 -16.50 12.77 20.76
C TYR A 147 -15.87 13.83 19.87
N LEU A 148 -15.08 13.40 18.89
CA LEU A 148 -14.35 14.27 17.99
C LEU A 148 -15.21 14.63 16.76
N HIS A 149 -15.30 15.92 16.48
CA HIS A 149 -15.97 16.45 15.30
C HIS A 149 -14.94 17.15 14.43
N HIS A 150 -14.78 16.68 13.20
CA HIS A 150 -13.72 17.12 12.29
C HIS A 150 -14.23 18.07 11.22
N ASN A 151 -13.32 18.89 10.69
CA ASN A 151 -13.57 19.62 9.46
C ASN A 151 -13.33 18.77 8.21
N HIS A 152 -13.50 19.40 7.04
CA HIS A 152 -13.32 18.75 5.73
C HIS A 152 -11.92 18.21 5.48
N LEU A 153 -10.91 18.61 6.26
CA LEU A 153 -9.53 18.10 6.20
C LEU A 153 -9.25 17.01 7.24
N GLY A 154 -10.23 16.64 8.08
CA GLY A 154 -10.05 15.67 9.16
C GLY A 154 -9.43 16.24 10.44
N ALA A 155 -9.25 17.56 10.54
CA ALA A 155 -8.75 18.20 11.77
C ALA A 155 -9.89 18.29 12.80
N PRO A 156 -9.67 17.90 14.08
CA PRO A 156 -10.69 18.09 15.11
C PRO A 156 -11.01 19.58 15.29
N GLU A 157 -12.27 19.99 15.17
CA GLU A 157 -12.71 21.37 15.42
C GLU A 157 -13.54 21.49 16.68
N VAL A 158 -14.28 20.44 17.05
CA VAL A 158 -15.06 20.40 18.29
C VAL A 158 -14.83 19.06 18.96
N VAL A 159 -14.75 19.06 20.30
CA VAL A 159 -14.94 17.87 21.11
C VAL A 159 -16.20 18.07 21.94
N SER A 160 -17.12 17.11 21.93
CA SER A 160 -18.30 17.13 22.80
C SER A 160 -18.25 16.04 23.86
N ASP A 161 -18.85 16.29 25.02
CA ASP A 161 -19.09 15.24 26.03
C ASP A 161 -20.23 14.28 25.60
N ALA A 162 -20.54 13.31 26.46
CA ALA A 162 -21.61 12.34 26.25
C ALA A 162 -23.03 12.93 26.20
N ALA A 163 -23.23 14.17 26.66
CA ALA A 163 -24.48 14.90 26.50
C ALA A 163 -24.51 15.73 25.21
N GLY A 164 -23.48 15.66 24.37
CA GLY A 164 -23.35 16.44 23.14
C GLY A 164 -22.94 17.90 23.39
N LYS A 165 -22.52 18.26 24.60
CA LYS A 165 -22.08 19.63 24.92
C LYS A 165 -20.61 19.82 24.52
N PRO A 166 -20.26 20.88 23.76
CA PRO A 166 -18.86 21.18 23.44
C PRO A 166 -18.01 21.41 24.70
N VAL A 167 -16.90 20.68 24.81
CA VAL A 167 -15.90 20.79 25.88
C VAL A 167 -14.56 21.34 25.39
N TRP A 168 -14.30 21.26 24.08
CA TRP A 168 -13.17 21.89 23.41
C TRP A 168 -13.60 22.34 22.02
N GLN A 169 -13.01 23.43 21.54
CA GLN A 169 -13.24 23.96 20.22
C GLN A 169 -11.99 24.64 19.70
N ALA A 170 -11.75 24.49 18.41
CA ALA A 170 -10.63 25.07 17.71
C ALA A 170 -11.06 25.76 16.43
N SER A 171 -10.24 26.72 16.03
CA SER A 171 -10.19 27.20 14.66
C SER A 171 -8.73 27.20 14.23
N TYR A 172 -8.50 26.99 12.94
CA TYR A 172 -7.15 26.85 12.40
C TYR A 172 -6.86 27.95 11.39
N THR A 173 -5.64 28.49 11.45
CA THR A 173 -5.07 29.21 10.31
C THR A 173 -4.93 28.25 9.12
N PRO A 174 -4.76 28.75 7.89
CA PRO A 174 -4.55 27.91 6.71
C PRO A 174 -3.52 26.80 6.92
N TYR A 175 -2.40 27.10 7.58
CA TYR A 175 -1.29 26.17 7.84
C TYR A 175 -1.46 25.36 9.14
N GLY A 176 -2.67 25.23 9.67
CA GLY A 176 -2.96 24.36 10.81
C GLY A 176 -2.53 24.90 12.18
N LYS A 177 -2.01 26.14 12.27
CA LYS A 177 -1.80 26.80 13.57
C LYS A 177 -3.15 27.07 14.22
N LEU A 178 -3.32 26.69 15.49
CA LEU A 178 -4.50 27.06 16.27
C LEU A 178 -4.64 28.59 16.35
N VAL A 179 -5.87 29.05 16.12
CA VAL A 179 -6.32 30.41 16.45
C VAL A 179 -6.97 30.30 17.83
N PRO A 180 -6.45 31.01 18.85
CA PRO A 180 -7.00 30.91 20.20
C PRO A 180 -8.49 31.29 20.22
N ALA A 181 -9.35 30.35 20.57
CA ALA A 181 -10.77 30.62 20.81
C ALA A 181 -10.95 31.05 22.27
N THR A 182 -11.47 32.26 22.49
CA THR A 182 -11.95 32.71 23.80
C THR A 182 -13.34 32.14 24.05
N GLY A 183 -13.53 31.28 25.07
CA GLY A 183 -14.89 31.07 25.61
C GLY A 183 -15.29 29.69 26.15
N LEU A 184 -14.50 28.63 26.00
CA LEU A 184 -14.86 27.33 26.59
C LEU A 184 -14.22 27.16 27.97
N ALA A 185 -15.04 27.34 29.01
CA ALA A 185 -14.70 27.01 30.38
C ALA A 185 -14.81 25.49 30.58
N GLY A 186 -13.69 24.75 30.46
CA GLY A 186 -13.74 23.29 30.61
C GLY A 186 -12.43 22.52 30.78
N GLY A 187 -11.26 23.13 30.58
CA GLY A 187 -9.96 22.48 30.82
C GLY A 187 -9.73 21.18 30.02
N PHE A 188 -10.44 20.99 28.90
CA PHE A 188 -10.20 19.88 27.98
C PHE A 188 -9.09 20.27 27.01
N GLU A 189 -8.06 19.44 26.87
CA GLU A 189 -6.94 19.66 25.94
C GLU A 189 -6.97 18.60 24.84
N MET A 190 -6.95 19.02 23.58
CA MET A 190 -6.83 18.13 22.42
C MET A 190 -5.54 18.47 21.68
N ASN A 191 -4.68 17.47 21.49
CA ASN A 191 -3.36 17.64 20.87
C ASN A 191 -3.30 17.14 19.43
N LEU A 192 -4.32 16.42 18.94
CA LEU A 192 -4.42 16.09 17.53
C LEU A 192 -4.71 17.34 16.69
N ARG A 193 -4.02 17.51 15.57
CA ARG A 193 -4.17 18.64 14.65
C ARG A 193 -4.69 18.13 13.30
N LEU A 194 -4.09 18.55 12.17
CA LEU A 194 -4.39 17.92 10.88
C LEU A 194 -4.05 16.42 10.94
N PRO A 195 -4.62 15.56 10.07
CA PRO A 195 -4.35 14.13 10.08
C PRO A 195 -2.84 13.81 10.15
N GLY A 196 -2.46 12.94 11.08
CA GLY A 196 -1.06 12.56 11.35
C GLY A 196 -0.32 13.47 12.34
N GLN A 197 -0.85 14.65 12.66
CA GLN A 197 -0.16 15.65 13.48
C GLN A 197 -0.56 15.60 14.96
N TYR A 198 0.45 15.63 15.82
CA TYR A 198 0.32 15.77 17.26
C TYR A 198 1.04 17.04 17.73
N GLU A 199 0.35 17.98 18.35
CA GLU A 199 0.93 19.22 18.88
C GLU A 199 1.76 18.97 20.15
N ASP A 200 2.98 19.50 20.14
CA ASP A 200 3.78 19.72 21.33
C ASP A 200 3.66 21.18 21.77
N GLY A 201 2.71 21.46 22.66
CA GLY A 201 2.45 22.80 23.16
C GLY A 201 3.68 23.48 23.77
N GLU A 202 4.60 22.71 24.34
CA GLU A 202 5.84 23.20 24.92
C GLU A 202 6.81 23.79 23.88
N THR A 203 6.86 23.24 22.67
CA THR A 203 7.77 23.72 21.61
C THR A 203 7.05 24.56 20.56
N GLY A 204 5.73 24.40 20.46
CA GLY A 204 4.90 24.93 19.38
C GLY A 204 5.06 24.19 18.05
N LEU A 205 5.75 23.04 18.05
CA LEU A 205 5.91 22.18 16.88
C LEU A 205 4.87 21.08 16.88
N TYR A 206 4.54 20.57 15.69
CA TYR A 206 3.69 19.41 15.54
C TYR A 206 4.54 18.21 15.11
N TYR A 207 4.49 17.13 15.88
CA TYR A 207 5.02 15.84 15.50
C TYR A 207 4.14 15.24 14.39
N ASN A 208 4.70 15.07 13.20
CA ASN A 208 4.05 14.45 12.06
C ASN A 208 4.83 13.21 11.63
N ASP A 209 4.90 12.26 12.57
CA ASP A 209 5.53 10.95 12.41
C ASP A 209 7.04 11.02 12.09
N HIS A 210 7.41 11.12 10.81
CA HIS A 210 8.82 11.17 10.38
C HIS A 210 9.44 12.56 10.48
N ARG A 211 8.63 13.63 10.62
CA ARG A 211 9.11 15.01 10.63
C ARG A 211 8.37 15.86 11.65
N TYR A 212 9.03 16.93 12.08
CA TYR A 212 8.39 17.98 12.88
C TYR A 212 8.00 19.15 11.98
N TYR A 213 6.75 19.55 12.11
CA TYR A 213 6.15 20.65 11.38
C TYR A 213 6.12 21.91 12.25
N ASP A 214 6.57 23.05 11.72
CA ASP A 214 6.42 24.36 12.39
C ASP A 214 5.20 25.09 11.80
N PRO A 215 4.06 25.10 12.51
CA PRO A 215 2.83 25.75 12.03
C PRO A 215 2.96 27.27 11.94
N ARG A 216 3.95 27.89 12.59
CA ARG A 216 4.21 29.34 12.50
C ARG A 216 4.86 29.70 11.18
N GLN A 217 5.62 28.77 10.60
CA GLN A 217 6.32 28.94 9.34
C GLN A 217 5.64 28.23 8.17
N GLY A 218 4.67 27.36 8.44
CA GLY A 218 3.92 26.61 7.43
C GLY A 218 4.76 25.57 6.70
N ARG A 219 5.72 24.93 7.39
CA ARG A 219 6.69 24.02 6.76
C ARG A 219 7.28 23.01 7.73
N TYR A 220 7.90 21.96 7.20
CA TYR A 220 8.71 21.04 8.00
C TYR A 220 10.02 21.69 8.44
N LEU A 221 10.50 21.31 9.63
CA LEU A 221 11.80 21.71 10.16
C LEU A 221 12.94 21.06 9.39
N SER A 222 12.77 19.81 8.99
CA SER A 222 13.75 18.98 8.33
C SER A 222 13.43 18.81 6.83
N PRO A 223 14.45 18.61 5.98
CA PRO A 223 14.23 18.18 4.60
C PRO A 223 13.43 16.87 4.56
N ASP A 224 12.69 16.71 3.48
CA ASP A 224 12.05 15.45 3.15
C ASP A 224 13.10 14.33 3.04
N PRO A 225 12.92 13.19 3.74
CA PRO A 225 13.80 12.03 3.58
C PRO A 225 13.88 11.51 2.13
N LEU A 226 12.88 11.81 1.29
CA LEU A 226 12.88 11.48 -0.14
C LEU A 226 13.72 12.48 -0.97
N GLY A 227 14.23 13.55 -0.37
CA GLY A 227 15.05 14.57 -1.01
C GLY A 227 14.28 15.32 -2.12
N LEU A 228 14.96 15.64 -3.22
CA LEU A 228 14.35 16.34 -4.36
C LEU A 228 13.23 15.54 -5.04
N ARG A 229 13.05 14.25 -4.72
CA ARG A 229 11.94 13.43 -5.22
C ARG A 229 10.60 13.86 -4.63
N ALA A 230 10.58 14.50 -3.46
CA ALA A 230 9.38 15.12 -2.87
C ALA A 230 9.08 16.52 -3.42
N GLY A 231 9.96 17.06 -4.28
CA GLY A 231 9.84 18.38 -4.90
C GLY A 231 11.06 19.26 -4.67
N ILE A 232 11.16 20.34 -5.44
CA ILE A 232 12.30 21.29 -5.40
C ILE A 232 12.44 22.03 -4.05
N ASN A 233 11.37 22.08 -3.26
CA ASN A 233 11.39 22.58 -1.90
C ASN A 233 11.17 21.43 -0.92
N THR A 234 12.28 20.84 -0.46
CA THR A 234 12.29 19.71 0.46
C THR A 234 11.71 20.00 1.84
N TYR A 235 11.37 21.26 2.15
CA TYR A 235 10.78 21.65 3.43
C TYR A 235 9.28 21.96 3.31
N ALA A 236 8.74 22.03 2.09
CA ALA A 236 7.37 22.47 1.88
C ALA A 236 6.38 21.52 2.57
N TYR A 237 5.47 22.08 3.36
CA TYR A 237 4.28 21.35 3.78
C TYR A 237 3.22 21.51 2.71
N VAL A 238 2.72 20.38 2.20
CA VAL A 238 1.65 20.33 1.20
C VAL A 238 1.81 21.40 0.12
N ALA A 239 3.04 21.49 -0.45
CA ALA A 239 3.47 22.40 -1.53
C ALA A 239 2.84 23.81 -1.48
N GLY A 240 2.63 24.32 -0.27
CA GLY A 240 2.13 25.67 -0.02
C GLY A 240 0.61 25.86 -0.10
N ASN A 241 -0.21 24.80 -0.10
CA ASN A 241 -1.67 24.94 -0.12
C ASN A 241 -2.40 24.11 0.97
N PRO A 242 -2.27 24.47 2.23
CA PRO A 242 -2.82 23.70 3.36
C PRO A 242 -4.33 23.84 3.58
N LEU A 243 -5.02 24.72 2.84
CA LEU A 243 -6.48 24.86 2.89
C LEU A 243 -7.20 23.74 2.14
N LYS A 244 -6.49 23.21 1.14
CA LYS A 244 -7.00 22.15 0.29
C LYS A 244 -6.28 20.84 0.57
N TYR A 245 -5.05 20.88 1.09
CA TYR A 245 -4.09 19.79 1.09
C TYR A 245 -3.60 19.28 2.50
N VAL A 246 -3.58 17.96 2.72
CA VAL A 246 -3.04 17.21 3.88
C VAL A 246 -2.09 16.12 3.35
N ASP A 247 -1.10 15.72 4.14
CA ASP A 247 -0.07 14.75 3.76
C ASP A 247 -0.03 13.59 4.79
N PRO A 248 -0.91 12.57 4.65
CA PRO A 248 -0.89 11.41 5.53
C PRO A 248 0.18 10.38 5.12
N SER A 249 0.48 10.23 3.80
CA SER A 249 1.64 9.49 3.25
C SER A 249 1.85 9.49 1.70
N GLY A 250 0.87 9.87 0.86
CA GLY A 250 1.09 10.30 -0.55
C GLY A 250 1.26 9.26 -1.69
N LEU A 251 0.77 8.02 -1.58
CA LEU A 251 1.04 6.92 -2.54
C LEU A 251 -0.27 6.09 -2.79
N ILE A 252 -0.48 5.38 -3.92
CA ILE A 252 -1.74 4.61 -4.19
C ILE A 252 -1.53 3.33 -5.01
N LEU A 253 -2.28 2.26 -4.70
CA LEU A 253 -2.40 1.04 -5.52
C LEU A 253 -3.78 0.87 -6.19
N PHE A 254 -3.81 0.48 -7.47
CA PHE A 254 -4.99 -0.06 -8.17
C PHE A 254 -4.75 -1.52 -8.57
N ALA A 255 -5.60 -2.43 -8.09
CA ALA A 255 -5.45 -3.87 -8.27
C ALA A 255 -6.61 -4.45 -9.11
N PHE A 256 -6.33 -4.83 -10.36
CA PHE A 256 -7.29 -5.37 -11.33
C PHE A 256 -7.22 -6.90 -11.40
N ASP A 257 -8.20 -7.60 -10.84
CA ASP A 257 -8.14 -9.06 -10.76
C ASP A 257 -8.59 -9.75 -12.07
N GLY A 258 -8.11 -10.98 -12.25
CA GLY A 258 -8.39 -11.80 -13.42
C GLY A 258 -9.80 -12.38 -13.44
N THR A 259 -10.21 -12.80 -14.63
CA THR A 259 -11.53 -13.38 -14.89
C THR A 259 -11.89 -14.47 -13.86
N GLY A 260 -13.03 -14.31 -13.19
CA GLY A 260 -13.54 -15.25 -12.20
C GLY A 260 -13.01 -15.03 -10.78
N ASN A 261 -12.02 -14.17 -10.56
CA ASN A 261 -11.45 -13.93 -9.24
C ASN A 261 -12.18 -12.79 -8.50
N SER A 262 -12.39 -12.97 -7.20
CA SER A 262 -13.05 -12.02 -6.30
C SER A 262 -12.53 -12.15 -4.86
N ASP A 263 -13.00 -11.25 -3.98
CA ASP A 263 -12.88 -11.40 -2.54
C ASP A 263 -14.28 -11.32 -1.89
N PRO A 264 -14.74 -12.38 -1.20
CA PRO A 264 -14.08 -13.68 -1.02
C PRO A 264 -13.86 -14.42 -2.34
N ALA A 265 -12.88 -15.33 -2.35
CA ALA A 265 -12.65 -16.21 -3.49
C ALA A 265 -13.90 -17.07 -3.79
N PRO A 266 -14.18 -17.39 -5.07
CA PRO A 266 -15.25 -18.32 -5.41
C PRO A 266 -15.10 -19.66 -4.71
N SER A 267 -16.22 -20.35 -4.47
CA SER A 267 -16.21 -21.66 -3.82
C SER A 267 -15.34 -22.66 -4.59
N GLY A 268 -14.36 -23.23 -3.90
CA GLY A 268 -13.40 -24.19 -4.47
C GLY A 268 -12.16 -23.56 -5.10
N ASP A 269 -12.02 -22.23 -5.05
CA ASP A 269 -10.84 -21.49 -5.47
C ASP A 269 -10.13 -20.82 -4.27
N SER A 270 -8.88 -20.40 -4.48
CA SER A 270 -8.11 -19.58 -3.55
C SER A 270 -8.06 -18.12 -4.02
N ILE A 271 -7.54 -17.22 -3.18
CA ILE A 271 -7.35 -15.82 -3.58
C ILE A 271 -6.21 -15.71 -4.61
N SER A 272 -6.38 -14.81 -5.58
CA SER A 272 -5.40 -14.55 -6.63
C SER A 272 -4.13 -13.88 -6.11
N ASN A 273 -3.06 -13.87 -6.91
CA ASN A 273 -1.87 -13.09 -6.59
C ASN A 273 -2.12 -11.58 -6.57
N VAL A 274 -3.07 -11.08 -7.36
CA VAL A 274 -3.52 -9.69 -7.29
C VAL A 274 -4.08 -9.38 -5.90
N ARG A 275 -4.91 -10.28 -5.36
CA ARG A 275 -5.48 -10.12 -4.03
C ARG A 275 -4.44 -10.28 -2.92
N LYS A 276 -3.53 -11.24 -3.03
CA LYS A 276 -2.41 -11.44 -2.08
C LYS A 276 -1.50 -10.20 -2.04
N PHE A 277 -1.10 -9.68 -3.20
CA PHE A 277 -0.33 -8.44 -3.32
C PHE A 277 -1.10 -7.26 -2.71
N TYR A 278 -2.38 -7.13 -3.06
CA TYR A 278 -3.25 -6.12 -2.48
C TYR A 278 -3.25 -6.20 -0.95
N GLN A 279 -3.42 -7.40 -0.36
CA GLN A 279 -3.48 -7.59 1.09
C GLN A 279 -2.16 -7.26 1.80
N ALA A 280 -1.02 -7.65 1.23
CA ALA A 280 0.29 -7.35 1.80
C ALA A 280 0.74 -5.89 1.56
N TYR A 281 0.13 -5.16 0.64
CA TYR A 281 0.48 -3.77 0.35
C TYR A 281 0.35 -2.90 1.61
N ASP A 282 1.44 -2.25 2.02
CA ASP A 282 1.47 -1.45 3.23
C ASP A 282 0.82 -0.08 2.98
N VAL A 283 -0.45 0.06 3.36
CA VAL A 283 -1.21 1.29 3.14
C VAL A 283 -0.71 2.48 3.96
N VAL A 284 0.03 2.24 5.05
CA VAL A 284 0.58 3.35 5.82
C VAL A 284 1.74 3.97 5.07
N ASN A 285 2.65 3.12 4.60
CA ASN A 285 3.86 3.57 3.92
C ASN A 285 3.68 3.80 2.42
N ASN A 286 2.57 3.33 1.82
CA ASN A 286 2.27 3.52 0.41
C ASN A 286 0.84 4.04 0.10
N GLY A 287 0.13 4.58 1.08
CA GLY A 287 -1.21 5.16 0.92
C GLY A 287 -2.28 4.18 0.41
N PRO A 288 -3.47 4.67 0.01
CA PRO A 288 -4.64 3.82 -0.17
C PRO A 288 -4.48 2.80 -1.30
N ARG A 289 -5.30 1.74 -1.24
CA ARG A 289 -5.36 0.67 -2.23
C ARG A 289 -6.80 0.43 -2.65
N PHE A 290 -7.02 0.20 -3.95
CA PHE A 290 -8.33 -0.05 -4.54
C PHE A 290 -8.32 -1.39 -5.26
N TYR A 291 -9.38 -2.19 -5.04
CA TYR A 291 -9.51 -3.52 -5.61
C TYR A 291 -10.67 -3.56 -6.60
N ILE A 292 -10.38 -4.02 -7.82
CA ILE A 292 -11.34 -4.24 -8.90
C ILE A 292 -11.48 -5.74 -9.10
N THR A 293 -12.66 -6.28 -8.79
CA THR A 293 -12.96 -7.71 -8.94
C THR A 293 -13.02 -8.11 -10.42
N GLY A 294 -12.60 -9.32 -10.76
CA GLY A 294 -12.45 -9.73 -12.16
C GLY A 294 -13.76 -10.01 -12.89
N ILE A 295 -13.74 -10.02 -14.23
CA ILE A 295 -14.92 -10.31 -15.07
C ILE A 295 -15.51 -11.67 -14.71
N GLY A 296 -16.83 -11.74 -14.58
CA GLY A 296 -17.56 -12.93 -14.11
C GLY A 296 -17.91 -12.91 -12.62
N THR A 297 -17.50 -11.86 -11.89
CA THR A 297 -17.74 -11.70 -10.46
C THR A 297 -18.33 -10.33 -10.15
N THR A 298 -18.84 -10.17 -8.93
CA THR A 298 -19.44 -8.92 -8.43
C THR A 298 -18.98 -8.63 -7.02
N ASN A 299 -18.93 -7.36 -6.64
CA ASN A 299 -18.81 -6.91 -5.26
C ASN A 299 -19.59 -5.60 -5.07
N GLU A 300 -19.47 -4.95 -3.91
CA GLU A 300 -20.18 -3.70 -3.60
C GLU A 300 -19.85 -2.56 -4.59
N ASP A 301 -18.58 -2.43 -4.98
CA ASP A 301 -18.13 -1.41 -5.94
C ASP A 301 -18.40 -1.79 -7.42
N MET A 302 -18.59 -3.09 -7.71
CA MET A 302 -18.80 -3.64 -9.06
C MET A 302 -20.01 -4.59 -9.08
N PRO A 303 -21.24 -4.05 -9.19
CA PRO A 303 -22.44 -4.86 -9.26
C PRO A 303 -22.63 -5.55 -10.63
N ILE A 304 -21.83 -5.19 -11.63
CA ILE A 304 -21.91 -5.73 -12.99
C ILE A 304 -21.00 -6.96 -13.10
N LYS A 305 -21.63 -8.13 -13.18
CA LYS A 305 -20.93 -9.42 -13.27
C LYS A 305 -20.03 -9.50 -14.51
N GLY A 306 -20.54 -9.05 -15.66
CA GLY A 306 -19.88 -9.26 -16.95
C GLY A 306 -19.90 -10.72 -17.42
N ASN A 307 -19.39 -10.97 -18.61
CA ASN A 307 -19.38 -12.28 -19.25
C ASN A 307 -17.96 -12.77 -19.54
N MET A 308 -17.59 -13.86 -18.87
CA MET A 308 -16.27 -14.46 -18.95
C MET A 308 -15.91 -15.01 -20.33
N LEU A 309 -16.88 -15.23 -21.24
CA LEU A 309 -16.62 -15.77 -22.58
C LEU A 309 -16.09 -14.71 -23.55
N ASN A 310 -16.64 -13.50 -23.48
CA ASN A 310 -16.36 -12.43 -24.44
C ASN A 310 -15.77 -11.17 -23.79
N GLY A 311 -15.57 -11.16 -22.46
CA GLY A 311 -15.02 -10.00 -21.76
C GLY A 311 -16.02 -8.84 -21.59
N ASP A 312 -17.33 -9.09 -21.72
CA ASP A 312 -18.34 -8.10 -21.31
C ASP A 312 -18.12 -7.71 -19.84
N GLY A 313 -18.20 -6.42 -19.50
CA GLY A 313 -17.81 -5.91 -18.18
C GLY A 313 -16.37 -5.37 -18.08
N PHE A 314 -15.60 -5.39 -19.16
CA PHE A 314 -14.20 -4.89 -19.21
C PHE A 314 -14.12 -3.38 -19.05
N ASP A 315 -14.89 -2.63 -19.85
CA ASP A 315 -14.88 -1.16 -19.81
C ASP A 315 -15.41 -0.63 -18.49
N GLU A 316 -16.38 -1.32 -17.87
CA GLU A 316 -16.91 -0.98 -16.55
C GLU A 316 -15.85 -1.09 -15.46
N ARG A 317 -14.97 -2.08 -15.53
CA ARG A 317 -13.86 -2.27 -14.58
C ARG A 317 -12.77 -1.23 -14.77
N VAL A 318 -12.43 -0.91 -16.01
CA VAL A 318 -11.55 0.22 -16.35
C VAL A 318 -12.16 1.54 -15.84
N ALA A 319 -13.46 1.75 -16.04
CA ALA A 319 -14.17 2.93 -15.56
C ALA A 319 -14.20 2.98 -14.02
N LEU A 320 -14.37 1.85 -13.33
CA LEU A 320 -14.31 1.80 -11.87
C LEU A 320 -12.95 2.24 -11.33
N GLY A 321 -11.85 1.88 -12.00
CA GLY A 321 -10.52 2.40 -11.67
C GLY A 321 -10.47 3.93 -11.69
N PHE A 322 -11.06 4.57 -12.71
CA PHE A 322 -11.19 6.03 -12.76
C PHE A 322 -12.13 6.58 -11.69
N SER A 323 -13.24 5.90 -11.38
CA SER A 323 -14.14 6.32 -10.30
C SER A 323 -13.43 6.29 -8.93
N PHE A 324 -12.57 5.32 -8.68
CA PHE A 324 -11.71 5.30 -7.48
C PHE A 324 -10.70 6.46 -7.50
N LEU A 325 -10.03 6.69 -8.64
CA LEU A 325 -9.08 7.79 -8.77
C LEU A 325 -9.76 9.15 -8.63
N ASP A 326 -10.98 9.33 -9.15
CA ASP A 326 -11.76 10.56 -9.01
C ASP A 326 -12.16 10.77 -7.56
N ARG A 327 -12.75 9.76 -6.89
CA ARG A 327 -13.04 9.81 -5.45
C ARG A 327 -11.79 10.15 -4.65
N PHE A 328 -10.66 9.54 -4.99
CA PHE A 328 -9.39 9.86 -4.37
C PHE A 328 -8.98 11.30 -4.68
N VAL A 329 -8.97 11.78 -5.92
CA VAL A 329 -8.48 13.12 -6.25
C VAL A 329 -9.39 14.21 -5.70
N ASP A 330 -10.70 13.97 -5.66
CA ASP A 330 -11.70 14.89 -5.11
C ASP A 330 -11.60 15.01 -3.59
N SER A 331 -11.45 13.89 -2.88
CA SER A 331 -11.23 13.89 -1.43
C SER A 331 -9.80 14.25 -1.06
N ASP A 332 -8.83 13.77 -1.83
CA ASP A 332 -7.42 13.80 -1.47
C ASP A 332 -6.92 15.19 -1.63
N SER A 333 -6.57 15.64 -0.48
CA SER A 333 -6.45 16.99 -0.23
C SER A 333 -5.08 17.39 -0.71
N GLY A 334 -3.96 16.59 -0.70
CA GLY A 334 -2.44 16.75 -0.76
C GLY A 334 -1.62 17.27 -2.01
N THR A 335 -0.67 18.21 -1.97
CA THR A 335 -0.16 18.84 -3.25
C THR A 335 0.99 18.10 -3.92
N THR A 336 1.56 17.14 -3.20
CA THR A 336 2.68 16.34 -3.68
C THR A 336 2.21 15.46 -4.82
N THR A 337 3.16 15.11 -5.69
CA THR A 337 2.89 14.14 -6.75
C THR A 337 2.53 12.81 -6.10
N VAL A 338 1.37 12.29 -6.49
CA VAL A 338 0.88 10.98 -6.06
C VAL A 338 1.61 9.93 -6.87
N GLU A 339 2.30 8.99 -6.22
CA GLU A 339 2.77 7.81 -6.96
C GLU A 339 1.63 6.81 -7.10
N ILE A 340 1.44 6.32 -8.32
CA ILE A 340 0.43 5.35 -8.72
C ILE A 340 1.15 4.03 -9.01
N ASP A 341 0.74 2.99 -8.30
CA ASP A 341 1.08 1.61 -8.58
C ASP A 341 -0.16 0.91 -9.13
N VAL A 342 0.04 0.07 -10.13
CA VAL A 342 -1.02 -0.75 -10.71
C VAL A 342 -0.56 -2.19 -10.75
N VAL A 343 -1.45 -3.11 -10.39
CA VAL A 343 -1.21 -4.53 -10.62
C VAL A 343 -2.41 -5.18 -11.27
N GLY A 344 -2.18 -6.25 -12.02
CA GLY A 344 -3.30 -7.03 -12.55
C GLY A 344 -2.92 -8.41 -13.02
N PHE A 345 -3.93 -9.28 -13.15
CA PHE A 345 -3.79 -10.64 -13.66
C PHE A 345 -4.73 -10.90 -14.83
N SER A 346 -4.29 -11.62 -15.86
CA SER A 346 -5.16 -12.07 -16.95
C SER A 346 -5.85 -10.91 -17.68
N ARG A 347 -7.19 -10.91 -17.76
CA ARG A 347 -7.97 -9.77 -18.25
C ARG A 347 -7.80 -8.54 -17.38
N GLY A 348 -7.70 -8.68 -16.06
CA GLY A 348 -7.39 -7.57 -15.15
C GLY A 348 -6.03 -6.95 -15.45
N ALA A 349 -5.03 -7.74 -15.87
CA ALA A 349 -3.76 -7.18 -16.37
C ALA A 349 -3.94 -6.38 -17.67
N ALA A 350 -4.86 -6.80 -18.54
CA ALA A 350 -5.21 -6.03 -19.73
C ALA A 350 -6.00 -4.75 -19.37
N GLU A 351 -6.93 -4.81 -18.40
CA GLU A 351 -7.64 -3.65 -17.85
C GLU A 351 -6.67 -2.65 -17.24
N ALA A 352 -5.71 -3.11 -16.44
CA ALA A 352 -4.63 -2.29 -15.87
C ALA A 352 -3.86 -1.52 -16.94
N ARG A 353 -3.43 -2.22 -18.01
CA ARG A 353 -2.67 -1.61 -19.12
C ARG A 353 -3.52 -0.59 -19.88
N VAL A 354 -4.78 -0.91 -20.18
CA VAL A 354 -5.70 0.02 -20.83
C VAL A 354 -5.95 1.24 -19.95
N TRP A 355 -6.18 1.03 -18.65
CA TRP A 355 -6.39 2.10 -17.68
C TRP A 355 -5.18 3.03 -17.58
N MET A 356 -3.96 2.49 -17.57
CA MET A 356 -2.72 3.28 -17.57
C MET A 356 -2.55 4.11 -18.83
N ASN A 357 -2.84 3.55 -20.02
CA ASN A 357 -2.81 4.32 -21.28
C ASN A 357 -3.85 5.45 -21.28
N LEU A 358 -5.08 5.16 -20.86
CA LEU A 358 -6.14 6.16 -20.75
C LEU A 358 -5.78 7.23 -19.71
N LEU A 359 -5.16 6.84 -18.59
CA LEU A 359 -4.74 7.76 -17.54
C LEU A 359 -3.69 8.72 -18.09
N VAL A 360 -2.66 8.21 -18.75
CA VAL A 360 -1.64 9.03 -19.42
C VAL A 360 -2.27 9.99 -20.42
N GLY A 361 -3.24 9.54 -21.21
CA GLY A 361 -3.98 10.40 -22.14
C GLY A 361 -4.80 11.51 -21.47
N ARG A 362 -5.14 11.35 -20.18
CA ARG A 362 -5.84 12.35 -19.36
C ARG A 362 -4.88 13.26 -18.58
N LEU A 363 -3.58 12.98 -18.54
CA LEU A 363 -2.60 13.83 -17.88
C LEU A 363 -2.30 15.07 -18.72
N GLN A 364 -2.41 16.24 -18.11
CA GLN A 364 -1.94 17.51 -18.67
C GLN A 364 -0.76 17.98 -17.83
N ASP A 365 0.44 18.02 -18.41
CA ASP A 365 1.68 18.36 -17.70
C ASP A 365 1.90 17.51 -16.42
N GLY A 366 1.59 16.21 -16.51
CA GLY A 366 1.67 15.27 -15.38
C GLY A 366 0.53 15.38 -14.37
N LYS A 367 -0.47 16.23 -14.64
CA LYS A 367 -1.62 16.47 -13.76
C LYS A 367 -2.87 15.78 -14.28
N TYR A 368 -3.49 14.96 -13.44
CA TYR A 368 -4.83 14.43 -13.65
C TYR A 368 -5.87 15.40 -13.09
N THR A 369 -7.02 15.51 -13.73
CA THR A 369 -8.18 16.26 -13.21
C THR A 369 -9.38 15.34 -13.14
N SER A 370 -9.95 15.19 -11.94
CA SER A 370 -11.14 14.39 -11.69
C SER A 370 -12.38 15.00 -12.33
N ALA A 371 -13.46 14.21 -12.46
CA ALA A 371 -14.76 14.72 -12.86
C ALA A 371 -15.29 15.83 -11.93
N GLY A 372 -14.93 15.82 -10.65
CA GLY A 372 -15.24 16.89 -9.67
C GLY A 372 -14.44 18.19 -9.88
N GLY A 373 -13.53 18.24 -10.86
CA GLY A 373 -12.77 19.44 -11.22
C GLY A 373 -11.54 19.69 -10.35
N LYS A 374 -11.19 18.76 -9.45
CA LYS A 374 -9.96 18.82 -8.66
C LYS A 374 -8.83 18.14 -9.42
N SER A 375 -7.61 18.66 -9.27
CA SER A 375 -6.48 18.18 -10.05
C SER A 375 -5.27 17.86 -9.20
N ARG A 376 -4.53 16.84 -9.61
CA ARG A 376 -3.37 16.28 -8.90
C ARG A 376 -2.27 15.84 -9.84
N CYS A 377 -1.03 16.16 -9.47
CA CYS A 377 0.13 15.60 -10.15
C CYS A 377 0.22 14.11 -9.83
N LEU A 378 0.33 13.29 -10.86
CA LEU A 378 0.49 11.85 -10.73
C LEU A 378 1.86 11.44 -11.28
N SER A 379 2.41 10.39 -10.69
CA SER A 379 3.63 9.74 -11.15
C SER A 379 3.40 8.24 -11.18
N LEU A 380 3.64 7.61 -12.33
CA LEU A 380 3.34 6.19 -12.54
C LEU A 380 4.55 5.37 -12.13
N ARG A 381 4.56 4.84 -10.90
CA ARG A 381 5.73 4.21 -10.30
C ARG A 381 5.93 2.78 -10.76
N PHE A 382 4.88 1.96 -10.67
CA PHE A 382 4.99 0.53 -10.87
C PHE A 382 3.78 -0.04 -11.60
N GLU A 383 4.03 -0.93 -12.55
CA GLU A 383 3.01 -1.76 -13.19
C GLU A 383 3.40 -3.24 -13.10
N GLY A 384 2.72 -3.99 -12.22
CA GLY A 384 3.00 -5.41 -11.96
C GLY A 384 1.93 -6.31 -12.55
N LEU A 385 2.30 -7.14 -13.53
CA LEU A 385 1.34 -7.91 -14.31
C LEU A 385 1.63 -9.41 -14.18
N TRP A 386 0.57 -10.20 -13.97
CA TRP A 386 0.61 -11.63 -14.14
C TRP A 386 -0.14 -12.01 -15.41
N ASP A 387 0.56 -12.67 -16.32
CA ASP A 387 0.07 -13.37 -17.49
C ASP A 387 -1.05 -12.63 -18.25
N THR A 388 -0.70 -11.51 -18.90
CA THR A 388 -1.66 -10.62 -19.55
C THR A 388 -2.35 -11.31 -20.73
N VAL A 389 -3.67 -11.50 -20.62
CA VAL A 389 -4.52 -12.10 -21.65
C VAL A 389 -5.84 -11.33 -21.76
N PRO A 390 -6.04 -10.49 -22.79
CA PRO A 390 -7.26 -9.68 -22.91
C PRO A 390 -8.49 -10.53 -23.26
N HIS A 391 -8.44 -11.33 -24.32
CA HIS A 391 -9.52 -12.20 -24.77
C HIS A 391 -10.89 -11.48 -24.83
N LEU A 392 -11.00 -10.44 -25.68
CA LEU A 392 -12.14 -9.50 -25.74
C LEU A 392 -12.95 -9.60 -27.05
N GLY A 393 -14.27 -9.68 -26.92
CA GLY A 393 -15.21 -9.84 -28.03
C GLY A 393 -15.28 -11.26 -28.56
N TYR A 394 -16.17 -11.50 -29.53
CA TYR A 394 -16.20 -12.78 -30.23
C TYR A 394 -14.92 -12.92 -31.05
N LEU A 395 -14.16 -13.97 -30.76
CA LEU A 395 -12.89 -14.27 -31.41
C LEU A 395 -11.83 -13.14 -31.38
N ASN A 396 -11.68 -12.43 -30.25
CA ASN A 396 -10.78 -11.26 -30.10
C ASN A 396 -11.10 -10.05 -30.98
N GLY A 397 -12.29 -10.01 -31.60
CA GLY A 397 -12.68 -8.93 -32.51
C GLY A 397 -12.71 -7.54 -31.88
N SER A 398 -12.73 -7.44 -30.55
CA SER A 398 -12.72 -6.15 -29.85
C SER A 398 -11.33 -5.74 -29.36
N GLU A 399 -10.32 -6.61 -29.40
CA GLU A 399 -8.97 -6.29 -28.90
C GLU A 399 -8.30 -5.14 -29.66
N SER A 400 -8.63 -4.94 -30.95
CA SER A 400 -8.09 -3.83 -31.75
C SER A 400 -8.56 -2.45 -31.29
N ASN A 401 -9.56 -2.38 -30.42
CA ASN A 401 -10.10 -1.13 -29.89
C ASN A 401 -9.27 -0.57 -28.74
N TYR A 402 -8.28 -1.33 -28.25
CA TYR A 402 -7.54 -1.02 -27.03
C TYR A 402 -6.05 -0.96 -27.28
N ASP A 403 -5.40 -0.02 -26.61
CA ASP A 403 -3.95 0.02 -26.50
C ASP A 403 -3.53 -0.77 -25.26
N PHE A 404 -2.87 -1.89 -25.50
CA PHE A 404 -2.27 -2.70 -24.44
C PHE A 404 -0.81 -2.35 -24.22
N SER A 405 -0.17 -1.38 -24.87
CA SER A 405 1.24 -1.06 -24.59
C SER A 405 1.45 -0.64 -23.12
N VAL A 406 2.68 -0.68 -22.63
CA VAL A 406 3.01 -0.04 -21.34
C VAL A 406 3.44 1.40 -21.63
N PRO A 407 2.73 2.43 -21.15
CA PRO A 407 3.08 3.82 -21.44
C PRO A 407 4.51 4.15 -21.03
N GLY A 408 5.18 5.02 -21.79
CA GLY A 408 6.55 5.45 -21.48
C GLY A 408 6.69 6.16 -20.11
N GLN A 409 5.60 6.72 -19.60
CA GLN A 409 5.49 7.40 -18.31
C GLN A 409 5.57 6.42 -17.12
N VAL A 410 5.32 5.13 -17.34
CA VAL A 410 5.47 4.10 -16.30
C VAL A 410 6.95 3.90 -16.01
N LYS A 411 7.37 4.26 -14.79
CA LYS A 411 8.77 4.20 -14.37
C LYS A 411 9.32 2.79 -14.36
N PHE A 412 8.50 1.80 -14.03
CA PHE A 412 8.92 0.40 -14.03
C PHE A 412 7.72 -0.53 -14.26
N ALA A 413 7.87 -1.53 -15.14
CA ALA A 413 6.87 -2.57 -15.32
C ALA A 413 7.51 -3.96 -15.24
N ALA A 414 6.85 -4.85 -14.51
CA ALA A 414 7.22 -6.25 -14.36
C ALA A 414 6.08 -7.13 -14.86
N HIS A 415 6.40 -8.15 -15.65
CA HIS A 415 5.41 -9.10 -16.18
C HIS A 415 5.86 -10.53 -15.93
N ALA A 416 5.13 -11.24 -15.09
CA ALA A 416 5.29 -12.68 -14.87
C ALA A 416 4.44 -13.43 -15.90
N VAL A 417 5.07 -14.27 -16.72
CA VAL A 417 4.40 -14.97 -17.84
C VAL A 417 4.41 -16.47 -17.56
N ALA A 418 3.28 -17.14 -17.79
CA ALA A 418 3.23 -18.60 -17.74
C ALA A 418 4.18 -19.22 -18.76
N LEU A 419 4.64 -20.46 -18.53
CA LEU A 419 5.44 -21.22 -19.50
C LEU A 419 4.76 -22.52 -19.95
N ASN A 420 3.74 -22.98 -19.22
CA ASN A 420 3.01 -24.22 -19.48
C ASN A 420 1.54 -23.91 -19.84
N GLU A 421 1.33 -22.97 -20.76
CA GLU A 421 -0.01 -22.61 -21.24
C GLU A 421 -0.23 -23.12 -22.66
N HIS A 422 -1.00 -24.21 -22.78
CA HIS A 422 -1.14 -24.98 -24.02
C HIS A 422 -2.50 -24.81 -24.71
N ARG A 423 -3.26 -23.76 -24.37
CA ARG A 423 -4.53 -23.43 -25.04
C ARG A 423 -4.35 -22.75 -26.40
N GLY A 424 -3.23 -22.94 -27.10
CA GLY A 424 -2.89 -22.21 -28.33
C GLY A 424 -3.81 -22.45 -29.54
N GLY A 425 -4.55 -23.56 -29.56
CA GLY A 425 -5.53 -23.91 -30.60
C GLY A 425 -6.98 -23.65 -30.20
N LEU A 426 -7.25 -23.23 -28.95
CA LEU A 426 -8.49 -22.54 -28.65
C LEU A 426 -8.36 -21.18 -29.30
N ALA A 427 -9.24 -20.88 -30.28
CA ALA A 427 -9.24 -19.59 -30.92
C ALA A 427 -9.24 -18.53 -29.81
N ASN A 428 -8.14 -17.77 -29.70
CA ASN A 428 -8.07 -16.46 -29.07
C ASN A 428 -7.51 -16.30 -27.64
N PHE A 429 -6.84 -17.30 -27.05
CA PHE A 429 -6.15 -17.12 -25.76
C PHE A 429 -4.68 -16.66 -25.92
N ASN A 430 -4.44 -15.51 -26.56
CA ASN A 430 -3.08 -15.00 -26.78
C ASN A 430 -2.57 -14.19 -25.58
N GLY A 431 -1.29 -14.36 -25.23
CA GLY A 431 -0.62 -13.49 -24.25
C GLY A 431 -0.15 -12.18 -24.88
N ARG A 432 0.03 -11.14 -24.07
CA ARG A 432 0.52 -9.82 -24.49
C ARG A 432 1.84 -9.48 -23.82
N SER A 433 2.91 -9.29 -24.60
CA SER A 433 4.19 -8.84 -24.07
C SER A 433 4.09 -7.40 -23.57
N ILE A 434 4.84 -7.05 -22.52
CA ILE A 434 5.08 -5.65 -22.14
C ILE A 434 6.15 -4.97 -23.01
N LEU A 435 6.80 -5.73 -23.90
CA LEU A 435 7.86 -5.26 -24.78
C LEU A 435 7.31 -4.89 -26.16
N GLN A 436 7.99 -3.96 -26.84
CA GLN A 436 7.56 -3.46 -28.14
C GLN A 436 7.79 -4.48 -29.26
N THR A 437 8.91 -5.21 -29.22
CA THR A 437 9.32 -6.20 -30.23
C THR A 437 10.07 -7.37 -29.56
N PRO A 438 10.22 -8.53 -30.22
CA PRO A 438 11.02 -9.65 -29.69
C PRO A 438 12.50 -9.31 -29.46
N ALA A 439 13.03 -8.34 -30.19
CA ALA A 439 14.41 -7.87 -30.04
C ALA A 439 14.57 -6.81 -28.94
N SER A 440 13.48 -6.32 -28.34
CA SER A 440 13.53 -5.33 -27.28
C SER A 440 14.24 -5.91 -26.05
N PRO A 441 15.16 -5.16 -25.44
CA PRO A 441 15.91 -5.68 -24.30
C PRO A 441 14.96 -5.92 -23.13
N ASN A 442 14.98 -7.17 -22.64
CA ASN A 442 14.39 -7.51 -21.35
C ASN A 442 15.36 -7.06 -20.25
N GLY A 443 14.99 -6.03 -19.49
CA GLY A 443 15.86 -5.38 -18.52
C GLY A 443 15.68 -3.87 -18.44
N GLY A 444 16.25 -3.25 -17.41
CA GLY A 444 16.05 -1.83 -17.14
C GLY A 444 14.70 -1.58 -16.46
N ASN A 445 13.81 -0.80 -17.12
CA ASN A 445 12.50 -0.45 -16.58
C ASN A 445 11.34 -1.33 -17.09
N ARG A 446 11.63 -2.35 -17.91
CA ARG A 446 10.67 -3.34 -18.37
C ARG A 446 11.29 -4.72 -18.17
N ILE A 447 10.68 -5.53 -17.30
CA ILE A 447 11.17 -6.89 -17.02
C ILE A 447 10.05 -7.88 -17.26
N GLU A 448 10.29 -8.85 -18.13
CA GLU A 448 9.34 -9.91 -18.47
C GLU A 448 9.99 -11.26 -18.16
N MET A 449 9.39 -12.06 -17.28
CA MET A 449 10.00 -13.30 -16.80
C MET A 449 9.02 -14.46 -16.89
N GLY A 450 9.51 -15.61 -17.37
CA GLY A 450 8.75 -16.85 -17.44
C GLY A 450 8.72 -17.60 -16.12
N PHE A 451 7.58 -18.18 -15.78
CA PHE A 451 7.37 -19.04 -14.62
C PHE A 451 6.78 -20.38 -15.05
N ILE A 452 7.32 -21.47 -14.49
CA ILE A 452 6.74 -22.81 -14.64
C ILE A 452 5.33 -22.77 -14.06
N GLY A 453 4.35 -23.19 -14.84
CA GLY A 453 2.94 -23.01 -14.52
C GLY A 453 2.08 -22.71 -15.74
N SER A 454 0.81 -23.08 -15.69
CA SER A 454 -0.23 -22.55 -16.59
C SER A 454 -0.66 -21.15 -16.16
N HIS A 455 -1.54 -20.52 -16.95
CA HIS A 455 -2.03 -19.17 -16.71
C HIS A 455 -2.37 -18.84 -15.23
N ALA A 456 -3.16 -19.70 -14.57
CA ALA A 456 -3.57 -19.47 -13.18
C ALA A 456 -2.58 -20.02 -12.14
N ASP A 457 -1.59 -20.81 -12.55
CA ASP A 457 -0.44 -21.17 -11.69
C ASP A 457 0.57 -20.01 -11.55
N VAL A 458 0.37 -18.90 -12.29
CA VAL A 458 1.23 -17.71 -12.22
C VAL A 458 0.55 -16.53 -11.54
N GLY A 459 -0.73 -16.28 -11.81
CA GLY A 459 -1.45 -15.14 -11.20
C GLY A 459 -2.82 -15.45 -10.63
N GLY A 460 -3.33 -16.67 -10.85
CA GLY A 460 -4.66 -17.08 -10.41
C GLY A 460 -4.69 -17.59 -8.98
N GLY A 461 -5.89 -17.98 -8.57
CA GLY A 461 -6.14 -18.61 -7.28
C GLY A 461 -6.82 -19.96 -7.47
N TYR A 462 -6.15 -20.92 -8.10
CA TYR A 462 -6.67 -22.30 -8.08
C TYR A 462 -6.84 -22.73 -6.61
N GLY A 463 -7.93 -23.43 -6.29
CA GLY A 463 -8.13 -23.97 -4.94
C GLY A 463 -7.17 -25.10 -4.58
N THR A 464 -6.41 -25.59 -5.57
CA THR A 464 -5.37 -26.60 -5.42
C THR A 464 -4.02 -26.02 -5.84
N GLY A 465 -2.98 -26.41 -5.12
CA GLY A 465 -1.60 -25.98 -5.38
C GLY A 465 -1.29 -24.56 -4.91
N ASP A 466 -0.01 -24.26 -4.76
CA ASP A 466 0.52 -22.95 -4.33
C ASP A 466 1.67 -22.46 -5.24
N LEU A 467 1.77 -23.03 -6.45
CA LEU A 467 2.83 -22.68 -7.40
C LEU A 467 2.81 -21.18 -7.80
N SER A 468 1.64 -20.54 -7.71
CA SER A 468 1.49 -19.10 -7.98
C SER A 468 2.25 -18.23 -6.98
N ASP A 469 2.56 -18.72 -5.78
CA ASP A 469 3.33 -17.96 -4.80
C ASP A 469 4.77 -17.66 -5.27
N VAL A 470 5.33 -18.49 -6.16
CA VAL A 470 6.62 -18.22 -6.81
C VAL A 470 6.60 -16.89 -7.56
N ALA A 471 5.59 -16.72 -8.43
CA ALA A 471 5.44 -15.51 -9.23
C ALA A 471 4.99 -14.31 -8.38
N LEU A 472 4.25 -14.55 -7.29
CA LEU A 472 3.92 -13.51 -6.30
C LEU A 472 5.19 -12.96 -5.65
N MET A 473 6.05 -13.83 -5.13
CA MET A 473 7.26 -13.41 -4.41
C MET A 473 8.26 -12.71 -5.33
N TRP A 474 8.38 -13.13 -6.59
CA TRP A 474 9.13 -12.37 -7.58
C TRP A 474 8.54 -10.98 -7.81
N MET A 475 7.22 -10.87 -7.99
CA MET A 475 6.57 -9.57 -8.20
C MET A 475 6.72 -8.64 -7.00
N ILE A 476 6.57 -9.16 -5.77
CA ILE A 476 6.79 -8.40 -4.53
C ILE A 476 8.24 -7.91 -4.48
N LYS A 477 9.22 -8.73 -4.89
CA LYS A 477 10.60 -8.28 -4.99
C LYS A 477 10.76 -7.13 -5.99
N GLN A 478 10.21 -7.27 -7.21
CA GLN A 478 10.26 -6.21 -8.21
C GLN A 478 9.66 -4.90 -7.68
N ALA A 479 8.51 -4.98 -7.01
CA ALA A 479 7.84 -3.86 -6.37
C ALA A 479 8.68 -3.22 -5.24
N LYS A 480 9.27 -4.04 -4.36
CA LYS A 480 10.17 -3.58 -3.29
C LYS A 480 11.40 -2.85 -3.84
N ASP A 481 11.96 -3.32 -4.94
CA ASP A 481 13.10 -2.67 -5.61
C ASP A 481 12.72 -1.28 -6.17
N GLN A 482 11.44 -1.05 -6.48
CA GLN A 482 10.90 0.28 -6.85
C GLN A 482 10.47 1.13 -5.64
N GLY A 483 10.67 0.63 -4.43
CA GLY A 483 10.38 1.34 -3.18
C GLY A 483 8.99 1.10 -2.60
N ILE A 484 8.20 0.18 -3.16
CA ILE A 484 6.90 -0.23 -2.59
C ILE A 484 7.15 -0.99 -1.28
N LYS A 485 6.41 -0.64 -0.23
CA LYS A 485 6.47 -1.29 1.09
C LYS A 485 5.40 -2.38 1.21
N PHE A 486 5.71 -3.45 1.92
CA PHE A 486 4.78 -4.53 2.20
C PHE A 486 4.80 -4.87 3.68
N GLN A 487 3.69 -5.36 4.18
CA GLN A 487 3.57 -5.94 5.51
C GLN A 487 4.14 -7.36 5.49
N ASP A 488 5.44 -7.49 5.80
CA ASP A 488 6.13 -8.78 5.76
C ASP A 488 5.50 -9.83 6.70
N SER A 489 4.86 -9.40 7.79
CA SER A 489 4.10 -10.30 8.66
C SER A 489 2.93 -10.97 7.93
N VAL A 490 2.16 -10.22 7.13
CA VAL A 490 1.05 -10.77 6.34
C VAL A 490 1.56 -11.83 5.36
N ILE A 491 2.69 -11.56 4.70
CA ILE A 491 3.30 -12.47 3.73
C ILE A 491 3.73 -13.79 4.42
N VAL A 492 4.43 -13.68 5.56
CA VAL A 492 4.96 -14.83 6.29
C VAL A 492 3.85 -15.64 6.96
N GLU A 493 2.92 -14.98 7.66
CA GLU A 493 1.81 -15.64 8.37
C GLU A 493 0.85 -16.35 7.42
N SER A 494 0.72 -15.84 6.18
CA SER A 494 -0.08 -16.48 5.13
C SER A 494 0.64 -17.62 4.41
N GLY A 495 1.92 -17.85 4.70
CA GLY A 495 2.72 -18.94 4.15
C GLY A 495 3.23 -18.74 2.72
N TRP A 496 3.06 -17.55 2.12
CA TRP A 496 3.37 -17.31 0.69
C TRP A 496 4.87 -17.35 0.35
N THR A 497 5.74 -17.41 1.35
CA THR A 497 7.20 -17.55 1.15
C THR A 497 7.63 -19.00 0.91
N THR A 498 6.72 -19.97 1.09
CA THR A 498 7.04 -21.40 1.06
C THR A 498 6.06 -22.16 0.19
N VAL A 499 6.56 -22.77 -0.89
CA VAL A 499 5.77 -23.65 -1.75
C VAL A 499 5.68 -25.03 -1.12
N THR A 500 4.47 -25.42 -0.73
CA THR A 500 4.19 -26.70 -0.07
C THR A 500 3.51 -27.71 -0.99
N ASN A 501 2.84 -27.24 -2.04
CA ASN A 501 2.04 -28.05 -2.94
C ASN A 501 2.25 -27.60 -4.41
N PRO A 502 3.40 -27.93 -5.02
CA PRO A 502 3.83 -27.43 -6.32
C PRO A 502 3.10 -28.12 -7.49
N ILE A 503 1.77 -28.06 -7.49
CA ILE A 503 0.91 -28.66 -8.49
C ILE A 503 0.92 -27.82 -9.76
N LEU A 504 1.13 -28.49 -10.89
CA LEU A 504 0.96 -27.92 -12.21
C LEU A 504 -0.44 -28.23 -12.75
N HIS A 505 -1.12 -27.18 -13.22
CA HIS A 505 -2.40 -27.32 -13.91
C HIS A 505 -2.23 -27.12 -15.43
N ASP A 506 -3.18 -27.64 -16.23
CA ASP A 506 -3.26 -27.36 -17.67
C ASP A 506 -4.70 -27.51 -18.19
N LYS A 507 -5.25 -26.41 -18.72
CA LYS A 507 -6.63 -26.32 -19.21
C LYS A 507 -6.84 -26.79 -20.65
N SER A 508 -5.80 -27.21 -21.36
CA SER A 508 -5.88 -27.69 -22.75
C SER A 508 -6.53 -29.07 -22.90
N GLY A 509 -6.75 -29.79 -21.79
CA GLY A 509 -7.38 -31.12 -21.81
C GLY A 509 -6.44 -32.24 -22.28
N ASN A 510 -5.13 -32.04 -22.17
CA ASN A 510 -4.11 -33.03 -22.50
C ASN A 510 -4.36 -34.36 -21.75
N LYS A 511 -4.81 -35.38 -22.47
CA LYS A 511 -4.48 -36.77 -22.12
C LYS A 511 -3.06 -37.00 -22.63
N ILE A 512 -2.12 -37.35 -21.75
CA ILE A 512 -0.82 -37.89 -22.18
C ILE A 512 -1.05 -39.34 -22.63
N ASP A 513 -1.84 -39.51 -23.69
CA ASP A 513 -1.98 -40.77 -24.42
C ASP A 513 -1.13 -40.65 -25.70
N PRO A 514 -0.11 -41.51 -25.90
CA PRO A 514 0.79 -41.45 -27.05
C PRO A 514 0.10 -41.65 -28.42
N GLY A 515 -1.21 -41.94 -28.48
CA GLY A 515 -1.91 -42.26 -29.72
C GLY A 515 -2.78 -41.19 -30.38
N ASN A 516 -3.35 -40.20 -29.65
CA ASN A 516 -4.30 -39.24 -30.24
C ASN A 516 -4.76 -38.12 -29.26
N ALA A 517 -3.85 -37.25 -28.81
CA ALA A 517 -4.20 -36.05 -28.04
C ALA A 517 -4.48 -34.85 -28.96
N PRO A 518 -5.47 -33.97 -28.67
CA PRO A 518 -5.70 -32.77 -29.46
C PRO A 518 -4.51 -31.80 -29.34
N ASN A 519 -4.00 -31.41 -30.50
CA ASN A 519 -2.70 -30.76 -30.71
C ASN A 519 -2.77 -29.23 -30.46
N TYR A 520 -3.28 -28.78 -29.31
CA TYR A 520 -3.56 -27.35 -29.09
C TYR A 520 -2.31 -26.46 -29.04
N GLY A 521 -1.14 -27.02 -28.73
CA GLY A 521 0.15 -26.34 -28.86
C GLY A 521 0.31 -25.07 -28.02
N ASP A 522 1.47 -24.43 -28.15
CA ASP A 522 1.78 -23.21 -27.43
C ASP A 522 0.96 -22.00 -27.94
N ARG A 523 0.45 -21.18 -27.02
CA ARG A 523 -0.30 -19.97 -27.41
C ARG A 523 0.64 -18.92 -28.03
N ASN A 524 0.06 -18.00 -28.79
CA ASN A 524 0.85 -16.88 -29.29
C ASN A 524 1.05 -15.85 -28.19
N PHE A 525 2.18 -15.18 -28.27
CA PHE A 525 2.56 -14.05 -27.45
C PHE A 525 2.80 -12.86 -28.37
N ILE A 526 2.01 -11.81 -28.18
CA ILE A 526 1.92 -10.67 -29.11
C ILE A 526 2.64 -9.47 -28.51
N TYR A 527 3.60 -8.93 -29.26
CA TYR A 527 4.37 -7.74 -28.88
C TYR A 527 3.64 -6.43 -29.27
N GLY A 528 4.13 -5.29 -28.76
CA GLY A 528 3.53 -3.98 -29.00
C GLY A 528 3.44 -3.59 -30.49
N ASP A 529 4.33 -4.09 -31.34
CA ASP A 529 4.30 -3.89 -32.80
C ASP A 529 3.35 -4.85 -33.54
N GLY A 530 2.67 -5.75 -32.82
CA GLY A 530 1.80 -6.78 -33.37
C GLY A 530 2.51 -8.07 -33.79
N THR A 531 3.84 -8.16 -33.66
CA THR A 531 4.61 -9.37 -33.92
C THR A 531 4.11 -10.50 -33.02
N LYS A 532 3.91 -11.68 -33.61
CA LYS A 532 3.42 -12.88 -32.92
C LYS A 532 4.52 -13.92 -32.88
N VAL A 533 4.89 -14.33 -31.67
CA VAL A 533 5.85 -15.41 -31.42
C VAL A 533 5.17 -16.46 -30.54
N LYS A 534 5.62 -17.71 -30.57
CA LYS A 534 5.16 -18.71 -29.60
C LYS A 534 5.64 -18.34 -28.21
N GLN A 535 4.80 -18.43 -27.19
CA GLN A 535 5.11 -17.96 -25.84
C GLN A 535 6.43 -18.51 -25.28
N THR A 536 6.67 -19.80 -25.42
CA THR A 536 7.93 -20.42 -24.97
C THR A 536 9.12 -19.80 -25.72
N GLU A 537 9.06 -19.71 -27.04
CA GLU A 537 10.10 -19.02 -27.83
C GLU A 537 10.26 -17.54 -27.41
N ALA A 538 9.17 -16.84 -27.12
CA ALA A 538 9.16 -15.43 -26.74
C ALA A 538 9.86 -15.15 -25.40
N ILE A 539 9.75 -16.08 -24.45
CA ILE A 539 10.20 -15.86 -23.06
C ILE A 539 11.55 -16.53 -22.78
N ILE A 540 11.79 -17.72 -23.35
CA ILE A 540 12.97 -18.56 -23.07
C ILE A 540 13.74 -18.95 -24.34
N GLY A 541 13.36 -18.41 -25.50
CA GLY A 541 14.02 -18.66 -26.79
C GLY A 541 13.84 -20.09 -27.28
N ASN A 542 14.75 -20.54 -28.15
CA ASN A 542 14.73 -21.89 -28.74
C ASN A 542 14.99 -23.02 -27.74
N ASN A 543 15.22 -22.72 -26.46
CA ASN A 543 15.35 -23.71 -25.42
C ASN A 543 13.96 -24.01 -24.86
N THR A 544 13.20 -24.89 -25.51
CA THR A 544 11.87 -25.34 -25.05
C THR A 544 11.92 -26.66 -24.29
N ALA A 545 13.06 -27.35 -24.29
CA ALA A 545 13.24 -28.64 -23.63
C ALA A 545 13.42 -28.51 -22.11
N TRP A 546 14.07 -27.44 -21.62
CA TRP A 546 14.39 -27.29 -20.18
C TRP A 546 13.15 -27.20 -19.29
N THR A 547 12.02 -26.65 -19.75
CA THR A 547 10.82 -26.54 -18.90
C THR A 547 10.24 -27.91 -18.50
N LYS A 548 10.48 -28.95 -19.32
CA LYS A 548 10.10 -30.33 -19.01
C LYS A 548 10.97 -30.95 -17.90
N ASP A 549 12.19 -30.45 -17.71
CA ASP A 549 13.11 -30.99 -16.71
C ASP A 549 12.70 -30.68 -15.27
N PHE A 550 11.82 -29.70 -15.08
CA PHE A 550 11.22 -29.34 -13.80
C PHE A 550 9.89 -30.04 -13.53
N VAL A 551 9.29 -30.73 -14.51
CA VAL A 551 7.91 -31.21 -14.36
C VAL A 551 7.84 -32.73 -14.42
N SER A 552 7.30 -33.32 -13.36
CA SER A 552 6.87 -34.71 -13.35
C SER A 552 5.40 -34.79 -13.73
N TYR A 553 5.13 -35.12 -15.00
CA TYR A 553 3.77 -35.22 -15.53
C TYR A 553 3.08 -36.51 -15.11
N TYR A 554 1.78 -36.42 -14.82
CA TYR A 554 0.92 -37.56 -14.53
C TYR A 554 0.46 -38.27 -15.80
N GLN A 555 0.29 -39.59 -15.72
CA GLN A 555 -0.21 -40.40 -16.84
C GLN A 555 -1.69 -40.13 -17.16
N MET A 556 -2.45 -39.60 -16.20
CA MET A 556 -3.84 -39.17 -16.35
C MET A 556 -4.06 -37.88 -15.56
N TRP A 557 -4.85 -36.96 -16.11
CA TRP A 557 -5.23 -35.73 -15.40
C TRP A 557 -6.34 -36.02 -14.38
N CYS A 558 -6.37 -35.24 -13.32
CA CYS A 558 -7.41 -35.28 -12.29
C CYS A 558 -7.78 -33.85 -11.84
N GLY A 559 -8.65 -33.71 -10.85
CA GLY A 559 -9.10 -32.41 -10.35
C GLY A 559 -10.47 -31.97 -10.89
N THR A 560 -10.86 -30.73 -10.57
CA THR A 560 -12.18 -30.18 -10.90
C THR A 560 -12.24 -29.63 -12.32
N ARG A 561 -13.45 -29.57 -12.89
CA ARG A 561 -13.69 -28.98 -14.22
C ARG A 561 -13.29 -27.50 -14.19
N GLY A 562 -12.14 -27.18 -14.79
CA GLY A 562 -11.59 -25.82 -14.79
C GLY A 562 -10.33 -25.64 -13.97
N ALA A 563 -9.78 -26.68 -13.34
CA ALA A 563 -8.43 -26.71 -12.78
C ALA A 563 -7.83 -28.11 -12.96
N PRO A 564 -7.60 -28.59 -14.20
CA PRO A 564 -7.08 -29.93 -14.41
C PRO A 564 -5.64 -29.99 -13.94
N VAL A 565 -5.35 -30.92 -13.03
CA VAL A 565 -4.00 -31.19 -12.54
C VAL A 565 -3.30 -32.15 -13.49
N VAL A 566 -2.09 -31.79 -13.92
CA VAL A 566 -1.32 -32.56 -14.91
C VAL A 566 0.07 -32.99 -14.42
N GLY A 567 0.54 -32.49 -13.30
CA GLY A 567 1.83 -32.92 -12.75
C GLY A 567 2.27 -32.14 -11.53
N LEU A 568 3.54 -32.36 -11.16
CA LEU A 568 4.22 -31.64 -10.10
C LEU A 568 5.49 -30.98 -10.60
N VAL A 569 5.79 -29.84 -10.02
CA VAL A 569 7.06 -29.16 -10.21
C VAL A 569 8.09 -29.65 -9.19
N ASP A 570 9.23 -30.09 -9.70
CA ASP A 570 10.45 -30.36 -8.95
C ASP A 570 11.00 -29.03 -8.41
N MET A 571 10.54 -28.68 -7.21
CA MET A 571 10.89 -27.42 -6.57
C MET A 571 12.37 -27.30 -6.22
N GLN A 572 13.10 -28.41 -6.11
CA GLN A 572 14.54 -28.35 -5.90
C GLN A 572 15.23 -27.74 -7.13
N LYS A 573 15.01 -28.35 -8.30
CA LYS A 573 15.56 -27.82 -9.55
C LYS A 573 15.03 -26.42 -9.85
N TYR A 574 13.74 -26.21 -9.64
CA TYR A 574 13.11 -24.94 -9.97
C TYR A 574 13.62 -23.81 -9.06
N SER A 575 13.76 -24.05 -7.75
CA SER A 575 14.39 -23.11 -6.80
C SER A 575 15.85 -22.82 -7.15
N ASP A 576 16.62 -23.83 -7.56
CA ASP A 576 18.00 -23.63 -8.03
C ASP A 576 18.07 -22.67 -9.23
N TRP A 577 17.16 -22.83 -10.20
CA TRP A 577 17.05 -21.93 -11.35
C TRP A 577 16.60 -20.53 -10.95
N LEU A 578 15.56 -20.43 -10.09
CA LEU A 578 15.01 -19.18 -9.58
C LEU A 578 16.06 -18.34 -8.83
N ARG A 579 16.96 -18.98 -8.07
CA ARG A 579 18.09 -18.30 -7.42
C ARG A 579 19.00 -17.59 -8.41
N GLY A 580 19.24 -18.21 -9.56
CA GLY A 580 19.94 -17.58 -10.69
C GLY A 580 19.22 -16.36 -11.25
N GLN A 581 17.92 -16.24 -11.02
CA GLN A 581 17.08 -15.08 -11.41
C GLN A 581 16.85 -14.11 -10.24
N GLY A 582 17.54 -14.30 -9.10
CA GLY A 582 17.41 -13.44 -7.92
C GLY A 582 16.14 -13.66 -7.10
N VAL A 583 15.47 -14.81 -7.26
CA VAL A 583 14.29 -15.21 -6.49
C VAL A 583 14.68 -16.29 -5.48
N ASN A 584 14.44 -16.01 -4.20
CA ASN A 584 14.55 -17.00 -3.14
C ASN A 584 13.15 -17.38 -2.68
N ILE A 585 12.81 -18.66 -2.84
CA ILE A 585 11.57 -19.22 -2.32
C ILE A 585 11.89 -20.54 -1.62
N ASP A 586 11.32 -20.70 -0.42
CA ASP A 586 11.43 -21.94 0.33
C ASP A 586 10.42 -22.96 -0.22
N TYR A 587 10.67 -24.23 0.02
CA TYR A 587 9.72 -25.27 -0.38
C TYR A 587 9.79 -26.49 0.54
N THR A 588 8.69 -27.22 0.61
CA THR A 588 8.64 -28.53 1.27
C THR A 588 8.37 -29.62 0.25
N VAL A 589 8.99 -30.78 0.41
CA VAL A 589 8.70 -31.95 -0.44
C VAL A 589 7.36 -32.54 0.01
N PRO A 590 6.34 -32.63 -0.86
CA PRO A 590 5.03 -33.18 -0.48
C PRO A 590 5.14 -34.65 -0.05
N SER A 591 4.49 -35.02 1.06
CA SER A 591 4.47 -36.41 1.55
C SER A 591 3.60 -37.34 0.70
N ASN A 592 2.54 -36.81 0.07
CA ASN A 592 1.71 -37.52 -0.89
C ASN A 592 1.53 -36.68 -2.17
N PRO A 593 2.45 -36.80 -3.13
CA PRO A 593 2.51 -35.91 -4.29
C PRO A 593 1.28 -35.98 -5.19
N HIS A 594 0.55 -37.11 -5.23
CA HIS A 594 -0.46 -37.37 -6.26
C HIS A 594 -1.87 -36.99 -5.77
N PRO A 595 -2.45 -35.82 -6.17
CA PRO A 595 -3.81 -35.43 -5.79
C PRO A 595 -4.89 -36.26 -6.49
N CYS A 596 -4.50 -37.20 -7.37
CA CYS A 596 -5.43 -38.07 -8.09
C CYS A 596 -5.67 -39.43 -7.42
N ASN A 597 -5.18 -39.64 -6.19
CA ASN A 597 -5.41 -40.86 -5.41
C ASN A 597 -6.45 -40.66 -4.32
#